data_AF-A0A8J4W2N2-F1
#
_entry.id   AF-A0A8J4W2N2-F1
#
_cell.length_a   1.000
_cell.length_b   1.000
_cell.length_c   1.000
_cell.angle_alpha   90.00
_cell.angle_beta   90.00
_cell.angle_gamma   90.00
#
_symmetry.space_group_name_H-M   'P 1'
#
loop_
_entity.id
_entity.type
_entity.pdbx_description
1 polymer ?
#
loop_
_entity_poly.entity_id
_entity_poly.type
_entity_poly.pdbx_seq_one_letter_code
_entity_poly.pdbx_strand_id
1 'polypeptide(L)'
;MYAPPQSPDDPSVHTAATTFRVVSFNVLADYLVINDRKVDPAKRHQKFDWEYRRDGLVREILAWSPDVVCLQEVDHFEDFFEPKLQKAGFIGVYKRRTGETTRDGCAIFVKKNLFRIVSSHPIEYFVEGDPVLNRHNIALVAVVETKEENSGSTPTRFVVANTHLLFNPGRGEIKLAQLDTLLKFLMTLRQQHNLTLPVLLSDVSGLSRHAISGQNMTNSARKAYLRDENDHRRHYGNGTALGKFDSLCVKRGFRDFRPGTVYSHDFDFSSAYAQSPDDQCTGEPKFTIFHTKTKAAVDYIWFTQSSLHCHGVVEMTPAGLLFVRGGELPTMDHPSDHLSLVADFSLRAPSAP
;
A
#
# COMPACT_ATOMS: atom_id res chain seq x y z
N MET A 1 10.18 -1.03 19.10
CA MET A 1 9.23 -0.85 20.22
C MET A 1 8.50 0.46 19.98
N TYR A 2 7.16 0.42 19.94
CA TYR A 2 6.30 1.58 19.72
C TYR A 2 6.42 2.56 20.88
N ALA A 3 6.63 3.85 20.59
CA ALA A 3 6.36 4.92 21.54
C ALA A 3 4.95 5.46 21.20
N PRO A 4 3.97 5.37 22.11
CA PRO A 4 2.68 6.03 21.91
C PRO A 4 2.87 7.56 21.79
N PRO A 5 1.90 8.26 21.18
CA PRO A 5 1.96 9.71 21.03
C PRO A 5 2.25 10.39 22.37
N GLN A 6 3.29 11.23 22.37
CA GLN A 6 3.68 12.03 23.52
C GLN A 6 2.70 13.19 23.67
N SER A 7 1.76 13.02 24.60
CA SER A 7 0.80 14.01 25.10
C SER A 7 -0.53 14.15 24.33
N PRO A 8 -1.66 14.26 25.05
CA PRO A 8 -2.98 14.58 24.49
C PRO A 8 -3.14 16.05 24.05
N ASP A 9 -2.13 16.90 24.27
CA ASP A 9 -2.27 18.37 24.28
C ASP A 9 -1.57 19.07 23.10
N ASP A 10 -1.40 18.41 21.96
CA ASP A 10 -1.02 19.12 20.72
C ASP A 10 -2.19 20.01 20.25
N PRO A 11 -2.07 21.35 20.31
CA PRO A 11 -3.16 22.27 19.95
C PRO A 11 -3.51 22.25 18.45
N SER A 12 -2.79 21.50 17.61
CA SER A 12 -3.13 21.25 16.21
C SER A 12 -4.08 20.06 16.01
N VAL A 13 -4.34 19.27 17.06
CA VAL A 13 -5.28 18.15 17.04
C VAL A 13 -6.62 18.63 17.60
N HIS A 14 -7.51 19.09 16.72
CA HIS A 14 -8.91 19.26 17.09
C HIS A 14 -9.50 17.89 17.48
N THR A 15 -9.68 17.69 18.78
CA THR A 15 -10.28 16.51 19.42
C THR A 15 -11.73 16.31 18.96
N ALA A 16 -11.96 15.40 17.99
CA ALA A 16 -13.23 14.70 17.76
C ALA A 16 -13.20 13.52 16.74
N ALA A 17 -12.04 13.00 16.32
CA ALA A 17 -11.99 11.97 15.26
C ALA A 17 -11.58 10.59 15.81
N THR A 18 -12.43 9.58 15.64
CA THR A 18 -12.07 8.16 15.83
C THR A 18 -10.88 7.82 14.95
N THR A 19 -9.76 7.47 15.58
CA THR A 19 -8.58 6.95 14.90
C THR A 19 -8.85 5.54 14.39
N PHE A 20 -8.18 5.15 13.31
CA PHE A 20 -8.27 3.81 12.75
C PHE A 20 -6.92 3.38 12.16
N ARG A 21 -6.62 2.09 12.27
CA ARG A 21 -5.36 1.49 11.82
C ARG A 21 -5.51 0.79 10.47
N VAL A 22 -4.58 1.06 9.58
CA VAL A 22 -4.51 0.46 8.24
C VAL A 22 -3.31 -0.49 8.17
N VAL A 23 -3.52 -1.71 7.70
CA VAL A 23 -2.47 -2.66 7.31
C VAL A 23 -2.50 -2.84 5.79
N SER A 24 -1.34 -2.72 5.14
CA SER A 24 -1.14 -3.04 3.71
C SER A 24 -0.10 -4.15 3.60
N PHE A 25 -0.44 -5.27 2.95
CA PHE A 25 0.43 -6.44 2.93
C PHE A 25 0.27 -7.32 1.69
N ASN A 26 1.35 -7.44 0.90
CA ASN A 26 1.45 -8.45 -0.14
C ASN A 26 1.73 -9.82 0.51
N VAL A 27 0.82 -10.78 0.33
CA VAL A 27 0.83 -12.05 1.08
C VAL A 27 1.58 -13.19 0.38
N LEU A 28 2.20 -12.92 -0.78
CA LEU A 28 2.89 -13.89 -1.63
C LEU A 28 1.97 -15.08 -2.02
N ALA A 29 1.39 -14.99 -3.21
CA ALA A 29 0.41 -15.97 -3.68
C ALA A 29 1.04 -17.38 -3.75
N ASP A 30 0.32 -18.40 -3.30
CA ASP A 30 0.85 -19.77 -3.31
C ASP A 30 1.14 -20.27 -4.72
N TYR A 31 0.26 -19.95 -5.67
CA TYR A 31 0.45 -20.39 -7.06
C TYR A 31 1.71 -19.77 -7.70
N LEU A 32 2.13 -18.57 -7.29
CA LEU A 32 3.37 -17.94 -7.75
C LEU A 32 4.59 -18.69 -7.23
N VAL A 33 4.57 -19.07 -5.94
CA VAL A 33 5.60 -19.91 -5.33
C VAL A 33 5.68 -21.27 -6.04
N ILE A 34 4.54 -21.94 -6.27
CA ILE A 34 4.48 -23.24 -6.95
C ILE A 34 5.06 -23.14 -8.37
N ASN A 35 4.75 -22.08 -9.10
CA ASN A 35 5.29 -21.85 -10.44
C ASN A 35 6.81 -21.63 -10.40
N ASP A 36 7.30 -20.86 -9.44
CA ASP A 36 8.73 -20.59 -9.27
C ASP A 36 9.54 -21.83 -8.87
N ARG A 37 8.96 -22.81 -8.17
CA ARG A 37 9.63 -24.10 -7.83
C ARG A 37 10.13 -24.89 -9.03
N LYS A 38 9.58 -24.62 -10.22
CA LYS A 38 10.01 -25.23 -11.48
C LYS A 38 11.38 -24.73 -11.93
N VAL A 39 11.73 -23.49 -11.57
CA VAL A 39 12.96 -22.81 -12.01
C VAL A 39 13.92 -22.48 -10.87
N ASP A 40 13.42 -22.42 -9.63
CA ASP A 40 14.20 -22.12 -8.43
C ASP A 40 14.01 -23.22 -7.37
N PRO A 41 14.97 -24.15 -7.23
CA PRO A 41 14.92 -25.20 -6.23
C PRO A 41 14.85 -24.70 -4.78
N ALA A 42 15.34 -23.49 -4.48
CA ALA A 42 15.28 -22.92 -3.13
C ALA A 42 13.83 -22.70 -2.67
N LYS A 43 12.91 -22.44 -3.59
CA LYS A 43 11.46 -22.29 -3.33
C LYS A 43 10.77 -23.60 -2.90
N ARG A 44 11.48 -24.75 -2.88
CA ARG A 44 10.97 -26.03 -2.37
C ARG A 44 11.12 -26.19 -0.85
N HIS A 45 11.81 -25.27 -0.19
CA HIS A 45 11.95 -25.29 1.26
C HIS A 45 10.59 -25.05 1.95
N GLN A 46 10.35 -25.69 3.10
CA GLN A 46 9.07 -25.64 3.83
C GLN A 46 8.56 -24.23 4.14
N LYS A 47 9.48 -23.28 4.42
CA LYS A 47 9.15 -21.86 4.62
C LYS A 47 8.31 -21.21 3.51
N PHE A 48 8.32 -21.80 2.31
CA PHE A 48 7.54 -21.36 1.16
C PHE A 48 6.19 -22.07 1.01
N ASP A 49 5.98 -23.21 1.67
CA ASP A 49 4.72 -23.96 1.57
C ASP A 49 3.55 -23.15 2.14
N TRP A 50 2.43 -23.12 1.42
CA TRP A 50 1.20 -22.50 1.90
C TRP A 50 0.79 -22.96 3.29
N GLU A 51 0.82 -24.28 3.52
CA GLU A 51 0.44 -24.86 4.82
C GLU A 51 1.31 -24.36 5.98
N TYR A 52 2.55 -23.96 5.71
CA TYR A 52 3.42 -23.34 6.70
C TYR A 52 3.10 -21.84 6.87
N ARG A 53 2.93 -21.11 5.77
CA ARG A 53 2.80 -19.64 5.77
C ARG A 53 1.42 -19.16 6.23
N ARG A 54 0.34 -19.85 5.85
CA ARG A 54 -1.06 -19.40 5.94
C ARG A 54 -1.45 -18.82 7.30
N ASP A 55 -1.21 -19.56 8.39
CA ASP A 55 -1.60 -19.09 9.73
C ASP A 55 -0.64 -18.01 10.25
N GLY A 56 0.61 -17.99 9.79
CA GLY A 56 1.54 -16.90 10.02
C GLY A 56 1.08 -15.59 9.37
N LEU A 57 0.55 -15.64 8.15
CA LEU A 57 0.03 -14.46 7.44
C LEU A 57 -1.12 -13.80 8.21
N VAL A 58 -2.09 -14.60 8.66
CA VAL A 58 -3.21 -14.09 9.47
C VAL A 58 -2.72 -13.58 10.83
N ARG A 59 -1.73 -14.26 11.45
CA ARG A 59 -1.14 -13.81 12.71
C ARG A 59 -0.45 -12.45 12.56
N GLU A 60 0.33 -12.25 11.51
CA GLU A 60 0.97 -10.96 11.19
C GLU A 60 -0.08 -9.86 11.04
N ILE A 61 -1.11 -10.09 10.22
CA ILE A 61 -2.20 -9.11 9.99
C ILE A 61 -2.88 -8.74 11.31
N LEU A 62 -3.26 -9.73 12.12
CA LEU A 62 -4.02 -9.50 13.35
C LEU A 62 -3.18 -9.00 14.52
N ALA A 63 -1.87 -9.25 14.53
CA ALA A 63 -0.96 -8.77 15.58
C ALA A 63 -1.00 -7.24 15.71
N TRP A 64 -1.23 -6.54 14.59
CA TRP A 64 -1.32 -5.09 14.55
C TRP A 64 -2.68 -4.54 14.97
N SER A 65 -3.69 -5.39 15.24
CA SER A 65 -5.07 -4.97 15.55
C SER A 65 -5.64 -3.95 14.53
N PRO A 66 -5.64 -4.26 13.22
CA PRO A 66 -6.07 -3.31 12.21
C PRO A 66 -7.59 -3.08 12.21
N ASP A 67 -7.99 -1.94 11.67
CA ASP A 67 -9.38 -1.62 11.36
C ASP A 67 -9.67 -1.67 9.86
N VAL A 68 -8.64 -1.47 9.03
CA VAL A 68 -8.65 -1.62 7.57
C VAL A 68 -7.46 -2.48 7.16
N VAL A 69 -7.68 -3.46 6.27
CA VAL A 69 -6.63 -4.33 5.73
C VAL A 69 -6.70 -4.34 4.21
N CYS A 70 -5.60 -4.00 3.55
CA CYS A 70 -5.41 -4.10 2.11
C CYS A 70 -4.40 -5.21 1.82
N LEU A 71 -4.82 -6.26 1.09
CA LEU A 71 -3.94 -7.37 0.73
C LEU A 71 -3.74 -7.44 -0.78
N GLN A 72 -2.51 -7.77 -1.20
CA GLN A 72 -2.14 -8.06 -2.58
C GLN A 72 -1.65 -9.50 -2.70
N GLU A 73 -1.67 -10.05 -3.91
CA GLU A 73 -1.31 -11.45 -4.20
C GLU A 73 -2.19 -12.49 -3.47
N VAL A 74 -3.50 -12.20 -3.33
CA VAL A 74 -4.44 -13.09 -2.64
C VAL A 74 -5.03 -14.14 -3.60
N ASP A 75 -4.70 -15.42 -3.44
CA ASP A 75 -5.25 -16.55 -4.23
C ASP A 75 -6.10 -17.55 -3.40
N HIS A 76 -6.09 -17.46 -2.07
CA HIS A 76 -6.91 -18.25 -1.14
C HIS A 76 -7.96 -17.39 -0.40
N PHE A 77 -8.72 -16.58 -1.16
CA PHE A 77 -9.66 -15.64 -0.56
C PHE A 77 -10.83 -16.37 0.14
N GLU A 78 -11.61 -17.13 -0.62
CA GLU A 78 -12.87 -17.75 -0.16
C GLU A 78 -12.63 -18.89 0.85
N ASP A 79 -11.56 -19.68 0.65
CA ASP A 79 -11.27 -20.87 1.45
C ASP A 79 -10.45 -20.57 2.71
N PHE A 80 -9.77 -19.41 2.78
CA PHE A 80 -8.89 -19.09 3.90
C PHE A 80 -9.01 -17.66 4.44
N PHE A 81 -8.66 -16.63 3.66
CA PHE A 81 -8.56 -15.26 4.19
C PHE A 81 -9.90 -14.72 4.66
N GLU A 82 -10.95 -14.89 3.86
CA GLU A 82 -12.30 -14.45 4.19
C GLU A 82 -12.82 -15.10 5.48
N PRO A 83 -12.90 -16.44 5.62
CA PRO A 83 -13.44 -17.04 6.84
C PRO A 83 -12.60 -16.73 8.09
N LYS A 84 -11.27 -16.61 7.97
CA LYS A 84 -10.39 -16.26 9.10
C LYS A 84 -10.60 -14.81 9.56
N LEU A 85 -10.66 -13.86 8.63
CA LEU A 85 -10.86 -12.44 8.96
C LEU A 85 -12.31 -12.13 9.34
N GLN A 86 -13.30 -12.82 8.75
CA GLN A 86 -14.69 -12.74 9.21
C GLN A 86 -14.84 -13.17 10.67
N LYS A 87 -14.18 -14.28 11.07
CA LYS A 87 -14.14 -14.70 12.47
C LYS A 87 -13.47 -13.66 13.38
N ALA A 88 -12.52 -12.89 12.86
CA ALA A 88 -11.89 -11.76 13.55
C ALA A 88 -12.70 -10.45 13.50
N GLY A 89 -13.95 -10.48 13.00
CA GLY A 89 -14.86 -9.34 12.99
C GLY A 89 -14.73 -8.41 11.78
N PHE A 90 -14.07 -8.85 10.71
CA PHE A 90 -13.98 -8.09 9.47
C PHE A 90 -15.08 -8.46 8.48
N ILE A 91 -15.38 -7.55 7.58
CA ILE A 91 -16.04 -7.82 6.31
C ILE A 91 -15.10 -7.43 5.18
N GLY A 92 -15.12 -8.15 4.06
CA GLY A 92 -14.19 -7.88 2.97
C GLY A 92 -14.80 -8.03 1.59
N VAL A 93 -14.08 -7.47 0.62
CA VAL A 93 -14.34 -7.59 -0.81
C VAL A 93 -13.04 -8.00 -1.51
N TYR A 94 -13.17 -8.74 -2.60
CA TYR A 94 -12.04 -9.29 -3.34
C TYR A 94 -12.23 -9.13 -4.84
N LYS A 95 -11.12 -8.90 -5.54
CA LYS A 95 -11.05 -8.94 -6.99
C LYS A 95 -9.81 -9.71 -7.40
N ARG A 96 -10.03 -10.91 -7.94
CA ARG A 96 -9.04 -11.66 -8.69
C ARG A 96 -8.61 -10.88 -9.95
N ARG A 97 -7.33 -10.99 -10.29
CA ARG A 97 -6.80 -10.56 -11.59
C ARG A 97 -7.49 -11.28 -12.74
N THR A 98 -7.50 -10.64 -13.90
CA THR A 98 -8.04 -11.27 -15.11
C THR A 98 -7.02 -12.21 -15.77
N GLY A 99 -7.45 -12.93 -16.81
CA GLY A 99 -6.60 -13.86 -17.55
C GLY A 99 -6.58 -15.27 -16.97
N GLU A 100 -6.31 -16.26 -17.82
CA GLU A 100 -6.46 -17.68 -17.48
C GLU A 100 -5.38 -18.21 -16.53
N THR A 101 -4.21 -17.56 -16.53
CA THR A 101 -3.02 -18.03 -15.82
C THR A 101 -2.77 -17.31 -14.50
N THR A 102 -3.49 -16.23 -14.21
CA THR A 102 -3.42 -15.52 -12.92
C THR A 102 -4.41 -16.16 -11.95
N ARG A 103 -4.03 -16.29 -10.68
CA ARG A 103 -4.92 -16.86 -9.63
C ARG A 103 -5.06 -15.96 -8.42
N ASP A 104 -4.25 -14.91 -8.34
CA ASP A 104 -4.23 -13.94 -7.28
C ASP A 104 -5.06 -12.69 -7.59
N GLY A 105 -5.23 -11.84 -6.58
CA GLY A 105 -5.91 -10.56 -6.68
C GLY A 105 -5.64 -9.64 -5.50
N CYS A 106 -6.45 -8.60 -5.40
CA CYS A 106 -6.44 -7.69 -4.26
C CYS A 106 -7.69 -7.90 -3.41
N ALA A 107 -7.52 -7.81 -2.08
CA ALA A 107 -8.61 -7.82 -1.12
C ALA A 107 -8.59 -6.57 -0.25
N ILE A 108 -9.77 -6.10 0.14
CA ILE A 108 -9.95 -5.02 1.13
C ILE A 108 -10.87 -5.55 2.22
N PHE A 109 -10.43 -5.48 3.47
CA PHE A 109 -11.23 -5.81 4.65
C PHE A 109 -11.37 -4.58 5.56
N VAL A 110 -12.52 -4.45 6.21
CA VAL A 110 -12.77 -3.41 7.23
C VAL A 110 -13.45 -4.02 8.46
N LYS A 111 -13.16 -3.47 9.65
CA LYS A 111 -13.81 -3.88 10.91
C LYS A 111 -15.31 -3.60 10.86
N LYS A 112 -16.12 -4.66 10.97
CA LYS A 112 -17.58 -4.61 10.80
C LYS A 112 -18.26 -3.72 11.84
N ASN A 113 -17.72 -3.61 13.04
CA ASN A 113 -18.28 -2.76 14.10
C ASN A 113 -18.01 -1.27 13.86
N LEU A 114 -16.90 -0.92 13.21
CA LEU A 114 -16.50 0.47 12.94
C LEU A 114 -16.99 0.98 11.58
N PHE A 115 -17.08 0.08 10.59
CA PHE A 115 -17.26 0.47 9.20
C PHE A 115 -18.32 -0.35 8.46
N ARG A 116 -18.80 0.23 7.37
CA ARG A 116 -19.58 -0.45 6.32
C ARG A 116 -18.92 -0.20 4.97
N ILE A 117 -18.83 -1.23 4.13
CA ILE A 117 -18.52 -1.07 2.70
C ILE A 117 -19.82 -0.68 2.00
N VAL A 118 -19.91 0.55 1.51
CA VAL A 118 -21.10 1.09 0.82
C VAL A 118 -21.15 0.59 -0.61
N SER A 119 -20.00 0.59 -1.29
CA SER A 119 -19.84 0.09 -2.65
C SER A 119 -18.41 -0.36 -2.88
N SER A 120 -18.24 -1.30 -3.80
CA SER A 120 -16.94 -1.82 -4.24
C SER A 120 -16.85 -1.78 -5.76
N HIS A 121 -15.71 -1.33 -6.28
CA HIS A 121 -15.48 -1.10 -7.69
C HIS A 121 -14.18 -1.80 -8.10
N PRO A 122 -14.27 -2.98 -8.74
CA PRO A 122 -13.11 -3.58 -9.37
C PRO A 122 -12.75 -2.82 -10.65
N ILE A 123 -11.47 -2.58 -10.86
CA ILE A 123 -10.92 -1.94 -12.06
C ILE A 123 -9.98 -2.93 -12.72
N GLU A 124 -10.28 -3.28 -13.96
CA GLU A 124 -9.41 -4.13 -14.78
C GLU A 124 -8.57 -3.22 -15.67
N TYR A 125 -7.25 -3.36 -15.59
CA TYR A 125 -6.37 -2.55 -16.42
C TYR A 125 -6.17 -3.13 -17.82
N PHE A 126 -6.46 -4.40 -18.03
CA PHE A 126 -6.32 -5.03 -19.34
C PHE A 126 -7.36 -4.49 -20.33
N VAL A 127 -6.91 -4.08 -21.49
CA VAL A 127 -7.72 -3.64 -22.62
C VAL A 127 -7.32 -4.46 -23.83
N GLU A 128 -8.26 -5.24 -24.38
CA GLU A 128 -8.01 -6.08 -25.55
C GLU A 128 -7.55 -5.21 -26.73
N GLY A 129 -6.45 -5.62 -27.38
CA GLY A 129 -5.85 -4.89 -28.50
C GLY A 129 -5.01 -3.66 -28.13
N ASP A 130 -4.98 -3.21 -26.87
CA ASP A 130 -4.15 -2.06 -26.45
C ASP A 130 -2.67 -2.48 -26.28
N PRO A 131 -1.69 -1.78 -26.90
CA PRO A 131 -0.28 -2.16 -26.84
C PRO A 131 0.38 -1.94 -25.46
N VAL A 132 -0.19 -1.10 -24.60
CA VAL A 132 0.33 -0.75 -23.26
C VAL A 132 -0.46 -1.48 -22.19
N LEU A 133 -1.78 -1.32 -22.21
CA LEU A 133 -2.69 -1.89 -21.23
C LEU A 133 -2.99 -3.36 -21.56
N ASN A 134 -1.94 -4.15 -21.78
CA ASN A 134 -2.00 -5.57 -22.12
C ASN A 134 -1.57 -6.47 -20.96
N ARG A 135 -1.82 -6.03 -19.72
CA ARG A 135 -1.49 -6.77 -18.51
C ARG A 135 -2.70 -6.83 -17.60
N HIS A 136 -2.98 -8.02 -17.09
CA HIS A 136 -4.14 -8.34 -16.26
C HIS A 136 -3.99 -7.91 -14.78
N ASN A 137 -3.19 -6.88 -14.50
CA ASN A 137 -3.21 -6.26 -13.19
C ASN A 137 -4.58 -5.60 -12.96
N ILE A 138 -4.95 -5.40 -11.71
CA ILE A 138 -6.24 -4.82 -11.31
C ILE A 138 -6.04 -3.80 -10.19
N ALA A 139 -7.04 -2.96 -9.98
CA ALA A 139 -7.28 -2.29 -8.72
C ALA A 139 -8.65 -2.69 -8.15
N LEU A 140 -8.78 -2.56 -6.84
CA LEU A 140 -10.03 -2.71 -6.10
C LEU A 140 -10.24 -1.45 -5.27
N VAL A 141 -11.40 -0.81 -5.44
CA VAL A 141 -11.73 0.43 -4.73
C VAL A 141 -13.00 0.22 -3.93
N ALA A 142 -12.94 0.47 -2.62
CA ALA A 142 -14.09 0.41 -1.72
C ALA A 142 -14.43 1.82 -1.20
N VAL A 143 -15.70 2.20 -1.29
CA VAL A 143 -16.23 3.36 -0.55
C VAL A 143 -16.67 2.87 0.82
N VAL A 144 -16.00 3.36 1.85
CA VAL A 144 -16.18 2.96 3.25
C VAL A 144 -16.88 4.07 4.01
N GLU A 145 -17.84 3.69 4.86
CA GLU A 145 -18.61 4.60 5.70
C GLU A 145 -18.39 4.24 7.17
N THR A 146 -18.08 5.25 7.97
CA THR A 146 -17.99 5.16 9.44
C THR A 146 -19.36 4.87 10.04
N LYS A 147 -19.40 3.97 11.03
CA LYS A 147 -20.56 3.79 11.88
C LYS A 147 -20.43 4.75 13.06
N GLU A 148 -21.29 5.75 13.11
CA GLU A 148 -21.33 6.66 14.24
C GLU A 148 -22.11 6.05 15.41
N GLU A 149 -21.62 6.23 16.64
CA GLU A 149 -22.33 5.83 17.86
C GLU A 149 -23.37 6.87 18.31
N ASN A 150 -23.30 8.11 17.80
CA ASN A 150 -24.18 9.21 18.21
C ASN A 150 -25.17 9.60 17.10
N SER A 151 -26.45 9.41 17.40
CA SER A 151 -27.63 9.41 16.51
C SER A 151 -28.03 10.76 15.88
N GLY A 152 -27.08 11.56 15.36
CA GLY A 152 -27.40 12.89 14.80
C GLY A 152 -26.48 13.44 13.71
N SER A 153 -25.26 12.92 13.50
CA SER A 153 -24.36 13.37 12.43
C SER A 153 -24.46 12.49 11.18
N THR A 154 -24.14 13.10 10.03
CA THR A 154 -24.11 12.38 8.75
C THR A 154 -22.91 11.45 8.70
N PRO A 155 -23.08 10.16 8.38
CA PRO A 155 -21.99 9.20 8.34
C PRO A 155 -20.84 9.67 7.45
N THR A 156 -19.63 9.69 7.99
CA THR A 156 -18.45 10.13 7.23
C THR A 156 -17.97 9.00 6.32
N ARG A 157 -17.67 9.33 5.06
CA ARG A 157 -17.17 8.39 4.06
C ARG A 157 -15.73 8.68 3.65
N PHE A 158 -15.00 7.63 3.31
CA PHE A 158 -13.68 7.69 2.71
C PHE A 158 -13.49 6.53 1.72
N VAL A 159 -12.49 6.65 0.85
CA VAL A 159 -12.16 5.62 -0.14
C VAL A 159 -10.94 4.84 0.33
N VAL A 160 -11.02 3.52 0.24
CA VAL A 160 -9.88 2.63 0.32
C VAL A 160 -9.64 2.05 -1.07
N ALA A 161 -8.54 2.44 -1.69
CA ALA A 161 -8.09 1.90 -2.96
C ALA A 161 -6.89 0.97 -2.72
N ASN A 162 -6.92 -0.20 -3.33
CA ASN A 162 -5.86 -1.21 -3.25
C ASN A 162 -5.54 -1.66 -4.67
N THR A 163 -4.26 -1.68 -5.05
CA THR A 163 -3.82 -2.13 -6.37
C THR A 163 -2.56 -2.98 -6.25
N HIS A 164 -2.21 -3.69 -7.30
CA HIS A 164 -0.91 -4.32 -7.45
C HIS A 164 -0.45 -4.10 -8.89
N LEU A 165 0.33 -3.03 -9.10
CA LEU A 165 0.80 -2.61 -10.43
C LEU A 165 1.72 -3.67 -11.05
N LEU A 166 2.00 -3.53 -12.34
CA LEU A 166 2.96 -4.41 -13.01
C LEU A 166 4.32 -4.37 -12.28
N PHE A 167 4.83 -5.53 -11.85
CA PHE A 167 6.13 -5.61 -11.19
C PHE A 167 7.31 -5.20 -12.09
N ASN A 168 7.29 -5.61 -13.36
CA ASN A 168 8.44 -5.50 -14.28
C ASN A 168 9.06 -4.08 -14.29
N PRO A 169 10.32 -3.91 -13.82
CA PRO A 169 10.94 -2.59 -13.67
C PRO A 169 11.22 -1.90 -15.01
N GLY A 170 11.34 -2.66 -16.11
CA GLY A 170 11.58 -2.12 -17.45
C GLY A 170 10.33 -1.66 -18.18
N ARG A 171 9.14 -1.75 -17.57
CA ARG A 171 7.84 -1.46 -18.19
C ARG A 171 7.09 -0.32 -17.49
N GLY A 172 7.80 0.75 -17.16
CA GLY A 172 7.25 1.92 -16.45
C GLY A 172 6.07 2.57 -17.18
N GLU A 173 6.00 2.48 -18.51
CA GLU A 173 4.88 2.97 -19.30
C GLU A 173 3.57 2.22 -19.02
N ILE A 174 3.63 0.91 -18.75
CA ILE A 174 2.44 0.15 -18.36
C ILE A 174 2.01 0.57 -16.96
N LYS A 175 2.96 0.64 -16.01
CA LYS A 175 2.67 1.06 -14.63
C LYS A 175 2.01 2.44 -14.59
N LEU A 176 2.51 3.37 -15.41
CA LEU A 176 1.95 4.72 -15.52
C LEU A 176 0.53 4.69 -16.08
N ALA A 177 0.28 3.95 -17.15
CA ALA A 177 -1.07 3.84 -17.72
C ALA A 177 -2.07 3.17 -16.75
N GLN A 178 -1.61 2.18 -15.98
CA GLN A 178 -2.41 1.54 -14.92
C GLN A 178 -2.74 2.53 -13.80
N LEU A 179 -1.74 3.28 -13.32
CA LEU A 179 -1.95 4.30 -12.30
C LEU A 179 -2.88 5.41 -12.79
N ASP A 180 -2.68 5.94 -13.99
CA ASP A 180 -3.55 6.97 -14.58
C ASP A 180 -5.01 6.49 -14.67
N THR A 181 -5.23 5.24 -15.05
CA THR A 181 -6.57 4.63 -15.07
C THR A 181 -7.21 4.64 -13.68
N LEU A 182 -6.46 4.26 -12.64
CA LEU A 182 -6.93 4.30 -11.25
C LEU A 182 -7.20 5.73 -10.77
N LEU A 183 -6.29 6.67 -11.03
CA LEU A 183 -6.42 8.06 -10.59
C LEU A 183 -7.63 8.74 -11.24
N LYS A 184 -7.84 8.55 -12.56
CA LYS A 184 -9.04 9.06 -13.25
C LYS A 184 -10.32 8.50 -12.65
N PHE A 185 -10.35 7.21 -12.32
CA PHE A 185 -11.51 6.61 -11.66
C PHE A 185 -11.76 7.23 -10.27
N LEU A 186 -10.71 7.43 -9.47
CA LEU A 186 -10.83 8.09 -8.17
C LEU A 186 -11.31 9.54 -8.29
N MET A 187 -10.91 10.27 -9.34
CA MET A 187 -11.41 11.62 -9.61
C MET A 187 -12.90 11.61 -9.96
N THR A 188 -13.35 10.66 -10.79
CA THR A 188 -14.78 10.48 -11.08
C THR A 188 -15.57 10.14 -9.81
N LEU A 189 -15.05 9.29 -8.93
CA LEU A 189 -15.68 9.01 -7.63
C LEU A 189 -15.79 10.27 -6.77
N ARG A 190 -14.75 11.12 -6.72
CA ARG A 190 -14.82 12.42 -6.02
C ARG A 190 -15.90 13.33 -6.61
N GLN A 191 -16.04 13.39 -7.93
CA GLN A 191 -17.09 14.17 -8.58
C GLN A 191 -18.50 13.66 -8.28
N GLN A 192 -18.68 12.34 -8.16
CA GLN A 192 -19.97 11.71 -7.86
C GLN A 192 -20.38 11.83 -6.38
N HIS A 193 -19.40 11.92 -5.48
CA HIS A 193 -19.64 11.96 -4.04
C HIS A 193 -19.40 13.35 -3.44
N ASN A 194 -18.13 13.74 -3.34
CA ASN A 194 -17.67 15.00 -2.78
C ASN A 194 -16.21 15.23 -3.20
N LEU A 195 -15.86 16.45 -3.60
CA LEU A 195 -14.53 16.76 -4.16
C LEU A 195 -13.39 16.56 -3.15
N THR A 196 -13.69 16.68 -1.85
CA THR A 196 -12.74 16.45 -0.75
C THR A 196 -12.84 15.06 -0.14
N LEU A 197 -13.51 14.09 -0.81
CA LEU A 197 -13.61 12.72 -0.33
C LEU A 197 -12.20 12.17 -0.03
N PRO A 198 -11.94 11.76 1.22
CA PRO A 198 -10.62 11.27 1.61
C PRO A 198 -10.30 9.96 0.91
N VAL A 199 -9.05 9.77 0.51
CA VAL A 199 -8.58 8.57 -0.20
C VAL A 199 -7.35 8.02 0.50
N LEU A 200 -7.40 6.73 0.84
CA LEU A 200 -6.27 5.88 1.17
C LEU A 200 -5.97 5.00 -0.05
N LEU A 201 -4.71 4.92 -0.46
CA LEU A 201 -4.27 4.20 -1.64
C LEU A 201 -3.07 3.30 -1.30
N SER A 202 -3.30 2.00 -1.36
CA SER A 202 -2.35 0.95 -0.99
C SER A 202 -1.70 0.29 -2.21
N ASP A 203 -0.40 0.03 -2.09
CA ASP A 203 0.50 -0.68 -3.02
C ASP A 203 0.54 -0.15 -4.48
N VAL A 204 0.86 1.14 -4.61
CA VAL A 204 1.24 1.72 -5.90
C VAL A 204 2.73 1.49 -6.15
N SER A 205 3.10 0.25 -6.42
CA SER A 205 4.49 -0.17 -6.53
C SER A 205 5.19 0.24 -7.84
N GLY A 206 6.48 0.56 -7.73
CA GLY A 206 7.42 0.52 -8.86
C GLY A 206 7.40 1.70 -9.83
N LEU A 207 6.72 2.79 -9.49
CA LEU A 207 7.05 4.10 -10.00
C LEU A 207 8.02 4.72 -8.98
N SER A 208 9.31 4.84 -9.31
CA SER A 208 10.32 5.32 -8.34
C SER A 208 9.84 6.59 -7.64
N ARG A 209 10.19 6.82 -6.37
CA ARG A 209 9.96 8.05 -5.58
C ARG A 209 9.76 9.37 -6.36
N HIS A 210 10.48 9.59 -7.46
CA HIS A 210 10.35 10.72 -8.38
C HIS A 210 8.98 10.83 -9.11
N ALA A 211 8.09 9.87 -8.92
CA ALA A 211 6.87 9.66 -9.68
C ALA A 211 5.61 10.23 -9.03
N ILE A 212 5.41 9.93 -7.74
CA ILE A 212 4.19 10.27 -7.00
C ILE A 212 4.51 11.29 -5.89
N SER A 213 5.76 11.37 -5.40
CA SER A 213 6.13 12.32 -4.34
C SER A 213 6.87 13.58 -4.76
N GLY A 214 7.30 13.69 -6.03
CA GLY A 214 8.01 14.88 -6.52
C GLY A 214 9.36 15.15 -5.83
N GLN A 215 9.89 14.21 -5.04
CA GLN A 215 11.18 14.38 -4.36
C GLN A 215 12.35 14.07 -5.31
N ASN A 216 12.87 15.11 -5.97
CA ASN A 216 14.13 15.08 -6.70
C ASN A 216 15.30 14.90 -5.72
N MET A 217 16.10 13.84 -5.85
CA MET A 217 17.43 13.83 -5.22
C MET A 217 18.47 14.45 -6.16
N THR A 218 19.12 15.50 -5.68
CA THR A 218 20.41 15.96 -6.22
C THR A 218 21.50 14.94 -5.88
N ASN A 219 22.59 14.93 -6.65
CA ASN A 219 23.71 13.96 -6.59
C ASN A 219 24.41 13.79 -5.22
N SER A 220 24.02 14.52 -4.18
CA SER A 220 24.71 14.61 -2.89
C SER A 220 24.50 13.41 -1.96
N ALA A 221 23.41 12.63 -2.10
CA ALA A 221 23.10 11.53 -1.17
C ALA A 221 23.79 10.18 -1.48
N ARG A 222 24.70 10.15 -2.47
CA ARG A 222 25.54 8.95 -2.75
C ARG A 222 26.61 8.68 -1.68
N LYS A 223 26.67 9.46 -0.59
CA LYS A 223 27.71 9.40 0.46
C LYS A 223 27.20 9.14 1.88
N ALA A 224 25.99 8.60 2.06
CA ALA A 224 25.55 8.18 3.40
C ALA A 224 26.21 6.84 3.78
N TYR A 225 27.12 6.88 4.76
CA TYR A 225 27.77 5.71 5.33
C TYR A 225 26.79 4.91 6.21
N LEU A 226 26.91 3.57 6.21
CA LEU A 226 26.18 2.66 7.10
C LEU A 226 26.45 3.01 8.57
N ARG A 227 25.42 3.46 9.32
CA ARG A 227 25.47 3.63 10.78
C ARG A 227 24.13 3.31 11.46
N ASP A 228 24.30 2.95 12.73
CA ASP A 228 23.40 2.32 13.72
C ASP A 228 21.92 2.16 13.37
N GLU A 229 21.48 0.90 13.27
CA GLU A 229 20.10 0.49 12.96
C GLU A 229 19.17 0.49 14.20
N ASN A 230 19.64 0.95 15.38
CA ASN A 230 18.89 0.89 16.66
C ASN A 230 18.38 2.25 17.19
N ASP A 231 18.31 3.31 16.38
CA ASP A 231 17.83 4.61 16.85
C ASP A 231 16.29 4.68 16.95
N HIS A 232 15.78 4.61 18.17
CA HIS A 232 14.35 4.63 18.49
C HIS A 232 13.68 6.04 18.46
N ARG A 233 14.38 7.10 18.02
CA ARG A 233 13.80 8.47 17.97
C ARG A 233 13.22 8.88 16.62
N ARG A 234 13.19 7.97 15.63
CA ARG A 234 12.67 8.27 14.28
C ARG A 234 11.14 8.21 14.27
N HIS A 235 10.52 8.97 13.37
CA HIS A 235 9.09 8.94 13.00
C HIS A 235 8.11 9.84 13.79
N TYR A 236 8.16 11.15 13.52
CA TYR A 236 6.99 12.03 13.66
C TYR A 236 6.47 12.34 12.24
N GLY A 237 5.31 11.78 11.89
CA GLY A 237 4.76 11.81 10.54
C GLY A 237 4.32 13.21 10.11
N ASN A 238 5.12 13.88 9.26
CA ASN A 238 4.76 15.13 8.59
C ASN A 238 5.16 15.12 7.10
N GLY A 239 5.27 13.92 6.49
CA GLY A 239 5.75 13.77 5.11
C GLY A 239 4.87 14.51 4.10
N THR A 240 5.46 15.41 3.32
CA THR A 240 4.80 16.10 2.21
C THR A 240 5.28 15.50 0.89
N ALA A 241 4.34 14.95 0.13
CA ALA A 241 4.55 14.60 -1.26
C ALA A 241 3.58 15.43 -2.11
N LEU A 242 4.11 16.12 -3.13
CA LEU A 242 3.33 16.83 -4.14
C LEU A 242 3.53 16.07 -5.45
N GLY A 243 2.48 15.43 -5.95
CA GLY A 243 2.55 14.53 -7.10
C GLY A 243 2.76 15.26 -8.43
N LYS A 244 3.96 15.13 -9.01
CA LYS A 244 4.26 15.41 -10.41
C LYS A 244 5.10 14.24 -10.94
N PHE A 245 4.65 13.58 -12.01
CA PHE A 245 5.33 12.43 -12.60
C PHE A 245 6.06 12.82 -13.88
N ASP A 246 7.34 12.45 -14.01
CA ASP A 246 8.12 12.61 -15.25
C ASP A 246 8.24 11.29 -16.05
N SER A 247 7.79 11.31 -17.31
CA SER A 247 7.79 10.17 -18.23
C SER A 247 9.12 9.86 -18.92
N LEU A 248 10.25 10.44 -18.49
CA LEU A 248 11.57 10.22 -19.11
C LEU A 248 11.97 8.75 -19.31
N CYS A 249 11.46 7.81 -18.50
CA CYS A 249 11.75 6.38 -18.66
C CYS A 249 10.86 5.66 -19.70
N VAL A 250 9.85 6.32 -20.25
CA VAL A 250 8.97 5.76 -21.28
C VAL A 250 9.70 5.74 -22.61
N LYS A 251 9.99 4.56 -23.15
CA LYS A 251 10.77 4.39 -24.39
C LYS A 251 9.94 4.53 -25.67
N ARG A 252 8.61 4.54 -25.58
CA ARG A 252 7.69 4.54 -26.72
C ARG A 252 6.46 5.37 -26.38
N GLY A 253 6.10 6.31 -27.26
CA GLY A 253 4.91 7.17 -27.09
C GLY A 253 3.63 6.39 -27.36
N PHE A 254 3.25 5.52 -26.43
CA PHE A 254 2.01 4.79 -26.49
C PHE A 254 0.98 5.47 -25.58
N ARG A 255 -0.18 5.81 -26.14
CA ARG A 255 -1.17 6.77 -25.56
C ARG A 255 -0.58 8.17 -25.36
N ASP A 256 -1.36 9.09 -24.81
CA ASP A 256 -0.98 10.48 -24.52
C ASP A 256 0.29 10.61 -23.66
N PHE A 257 0.90 9.50 -23.20
CA PHE A 257 2.18 9.38 -22.51
C PHE A 257 3.40 9.57 -23.43
N ARG A 258 3.61 10.82 -23.86
CA ARG A 258 4.81 11.22 -24.60
C ARG A 258 6.02 11.26 -23.66
N PRO A 259 7.17 10.69 -24.05
CA PRO A 259 8.41 10.79 -23.26
C PRO A 259 8.77 12.25 -22.96
N GLY A 260 9.22 12.53 -21.73
CA GLY A 260 9.58 13.88 -21.28
C GLY A 260 8.39 14.83 -21.04
N THR A 261 7.17 14.29 -20.96
CA THR A 261 5.98 15.05 -20.58
C THR A 261 5.66 14.80 -19.11
N VAL A 262 5.36 15.86 -18.38
CA VAL A 262 4.92 15.75 -16.98
C VAL A 262 3.43 15.44 -16.95
N TYR A 263 3.07 14.37 -16.23
CA TYR A 263 1.68 14.03 -15.95
C TYR A 263 1.34 14.44 -14.51
N SER A 264 0.18 15.04 -14.32
CA SER A 264 -0.28 15.54 -13.04
C SER A 264 -1.69 15.05 -12.71
N HIS A 265 -1.99 15.00 -11.42
CA HIS A 265 -3.31 14.71 -10.87
C HIS A 265 -3.64 15.71 -9.76
N ASP A 266 -4.92 15.86 -9.43
CA ASP A 266 -5.38 16.85 -8.45
C ASP A 266 -5.36 16.34 -7.00
N PHE A 267 -4.99 15.07 -6.77
CA PHE A 267 -4.81 14.55 -5.42
C PHE A 267 -3.56 15.11 -4.76
N ASP A 268 -3.69 15.47 -3.49
CA ASP A 268 -2.62 15.90 -2.59
C ASP A 268 -2.06 14.71 -1.79
N PHE A 269 -1.75 13.62 -2.49
CA PHE A 269 -1.29 12.39 -1.86
C PHE A 269 0.03 12.58 -1.12
N SER A 270 0.05 12.14 0.14
CA SER A 270 1.26 11.95 0.95
C SER A 270 1.47 10.48 1.24
N SER A 271 2.73 10.04 1.28
CA SER A 271 3.06 8.67 1.71
C SER A 271 3.13 8.65 3.24
N ALA A 272 2.45 7.69 3.87
CA ALA A 272 2.44 7.53 5.32
C ALA A 272 3.84 7.31 5.90
N TYR A 273 4.70 6.65 5.12
CA TYR A 273 6.07 6.33 5.50
C TYR A 273 7.08 7.40 5.06
N ALA A 274 6.62 8.44 4.35
CA ALA A 274 7.48 9.55 3.96
C ALA A 274 7.93 10.38 5.16
N GLN A 275 9.22 10.62 5.25
CA GLN A 275 9.89 11.49 6.21
C GLN A 275 10.69 12.53 5.45
N SER A 276 10.94 13.68 6.10
CA SER A 276 11.95 14.61 5.61
C SER A 276 13.28 13.86 5.50
N PRO A 277 13.87 13.77 4.30
CA PRO A 277 15.18 13.14 4.16
C PRO A 277 16.20 13.96 4.94
N ASP A 278 17.02 13.29 5.74
CA ASP A 278 18.14 13.87 6.44
C ASP A 278 19.41 13.05 6.17
N ASP A 279 20.52 13.41 6.81
CA ASP A 279 21.79 12.70 6.64
C ASP A 279 21.72 11.22 7.10
N GLN A 280 20.63 10.80 7.75
CA GLN A 280 20.44 9.47 8.35
C GLN A 280 19.32 8.63 7.70
N CYS A 281 18.38 9.25 6.97
CA CYS A 281 17.21 8.60 6.39
C CYS A 281 16.93 9.12 4.97
N THR A 282 16.69 8.21 4.03
CA THR A 282 16.28 8.56 2.65
C THR A 282 14.86 9.13 2.56
N GLY A 283 14.17 9.25 3.69
CA GLY A 283 12.78 9.67 3.79
C GLY A 283 11.77 8.53 3.64
N GLU A 284 12.18 7.28 3.42
CA GLU A 284 11.30 6.11 3.22
C GLU A 284 11.97 4.83 3.76
N PRO A 285 11.24 3.71 3.97
CA PRO A 285 11.82 2.45 4.40
C PRO A 285 12.92 1.97 3.46
N LYS A 286 13.96 1.34 4.00
CA LYS A 286 15.08 0.79 3.19
C LYS A 286 14.60 -0.32 2.25
N PHE A 287 13.68 -1.14 2.73
CA PHE A 287 13.03 -2.18 1.95
C PHE A 287 11.68 -2.54 2.55
N THR A 288 10.77 -2.95 1.68
CA THR A 288 9.50 -3.58 2.02
C THR A 288 9.43 -4.99 1.42
N ILE A 289 10.20 -5.25 0.36
CA ILE A 289 10.48 -6.58 -0.19
C ILE A 289 11.97 -6.93 -0.02
N PHE A 290 12.26 -8.17 0.38
CA PHE A 290 13.66 -8.62 0.49
C PHE A 290 13.84 -10.07 0.07
N HIS A 291 14.28 -10.28 -1.17
CA HIS A 291 14.75 -11.57 -1.65
C HIS A 291 15.95 -11.44 -2.59
N THR A 292 16.46 -12.57 -3.08
CA THR A 292 17.73 -12.63 -3.84
C THR A 292 17.73 -11.73 -5.08
N LYS A 293 16.56 -11.55 -5.73
CA LYS A 293 16.44 -10.74 -6.95
C LYS A 293 16.10 -9.27 -6.67
N THR A 294 15.45 -8.95 -5.55
CA THR A 294 14.93 -7.60 -5.30
C THR A 294 14.97 -7.25 -3.81
N LYS A 295 15.54 -6.09 -3.50
CA LYS A 295 15.66 -5.51 -2.16
C LYS A 295 15.38 -4.02 -2.27
N ALA A 296 14.14 -3.63 -2.05
CA ALA A 296 13.69 -2.26 -2.28
C ALA A 296 12.42 -1.95 -1.47
N ALA A 297 12.13 -0.67 -1.27
CA ALA A 297 10.79 -0.23 -0.92
C ALA A 297 9.96 -0.21 -2.20
N VAL A 298 8.94 -1.06 -2.24
CA VAL A 298 8.00 -1.16 -3.35
C VAL A 298 6.56 -0.99 -2.89
N ASP A 299 6.27 -1.23 -1.62
CA ASP A 299 4.93 -1.15 -1.05
C ASP A 299 4.72 0.21 -0.37
N TYR A 300 3.52 0.77 -0.50
CA TYR A 300 3.20 2.12 -0.02
C TYR A 300 1.79 2.21 0.53
N ILE A 301 1.58 3.13 1.48
CA ILE A 301 0.26 3.64 1.88
C ILE A 301 0.26 5.14 1.59
N TRP A 302 -0.45 5.55 0.55
CA TRP A 302 -0.68 6.94 0.19
C TRP A 302 -2.01 7.42 0.78
N PHE A 303 -2.09 8.68 1.17
CA PHE A 303 -3.31 9.28 1.72
C PHE A 303 -3.45 10.74 1.29
N THR A 304 -4.67 11.24 1.17
CA THR A 304 -4.92 12.65 0.83
C THR A 304 -4.73 13.54 2.06
N GLN A 305 -3.62 14.28 2.12
CA GLN A 305 -3.15 14.95 3.34
C GLN A 305 -4.09 16.04 3.86
N SER A 306 -4.88 16.67 2.98
CA SER A 306 -5.89 17.68 3.33
C SER A 306 -7.09 17.13 4.07
N SER A 307 -7.36 15.82 3.95
CA SER A 307 -8.58 15.17 4.44
C SER A 307 -8.30 14.00 5.39
N LEU A 308 -7.07 13.51 5.44
CA LEU A 308 -6.60 12.50 6.38
C LEU A 308 -5.37 13.03 7.14
N HIS A 309 -5.26 12.63 8.40
CA HIS A 309 -4.07 12.85 9.20
C HIS A 309 -3.43 11.50 9.52
N CYS A 310 -2.13 11.34 9.25
CA CYS A 310 -1.35 10.16 9.60
C CYS A 310 -0.66 10.41 10.95
N HIS A 311 -1.06 9.70 11.99
CA HIS A 311 -0.52 9.87 13.36
C HIS A 311 0.84 9.21 13.52
N GLY A 312 1.10 8.15 12.77
CA GLY A 312 2.34 7.40 12.86
C GLY A 312 2.29 6.09 12.08
N VAL A 313 3.45 5.45 11.99
CA VAL A 313 3.65 4.19 11.29
C VAL A 313 4.44 3.20 12.14
N VAL A 314 4.29 1.91 11.86
CA VAL A 314 5.17 0.88 12.42
C VAL A 314 6.45 0.81 11.60
N GLU A 315 7.59 0.94 12.29
CA GLU A 315 8.91 0.85 11.67
C GLU A 315 9.19 -0.54 11.10
N MET A 316 9.84 -0.60 9.94
CA MET A 316 10.24 -1.87 9.32
C MET A 316 11.25 -2.60 10.19
N THR A 317 11.16 -3.92 10.24
CA THR A 317 12.12 -4.73 10.99
C THR A 317 13.52 -4.57 10.37
N PRO A 318 14.55 -4.20 11.15
CA PRO A 318 15.93 -4.09 10.66
C PRO A 318 16.44 -5.39 10.02
N ALA A 319 17.24 -5.26 8.97
CA ALA A 319 17.78 -6.41 8.24
C ALA A 319 18.60 -7.34 9.15
N GLY A 320 19.33 -6.77 10.12
CA GLY A 320 20.09 -7.55 11.10
C GLY A 320 19.24 -8.48 11.96
N LEU A 321 17.97 -8.12 12.22
CA LEU A 321 17.02 -8.94 12.97
C LEU A 321 16.28 -9.95 12.07
N LEU A 322 16.00 -9.59 10.81
CA LEU A 322 15.36 -10.48 9.85
C LEU A 322 16.26 -11.65 9.43
N PHE A 323 17.56 -11.40 9.28
CA PHE A 323 18.49 -12.33 8.66
C PHE A 323 19.63 -12.78 9.58
N VAL A 324 19.33 -12.94 10.88
CA VAL A 324 20.30 -13.43 11.90
C VAL A 324 21.01 -14.74 11.47
N ARG A 325 20.35 -15.57 10.65
CA ARG A 325 20.91 -16.83 10.13
C ARG A 325 21.23 -16.78 8.62
N GLY A 326 21.37 -15.57 8.06
CA GLY A 326 21.43 -15.34 6.62
C GLY A 326 20.08 -15.60 5.92
N GLY A 327 19.91 -15.07 4.71
CA GLY A 327 18.81 -15.47 3.83
C GLY A 327 18.03 -14.33 3.17
N GLU A 328 16.83 -14.70 2.73
CA GLU A 328 15.80 -13.87 2.11
C GLU A 328 14.46 -14.14 2.81
N LEU A 329 13.54 -13.18 2.68
CA LEU A 329 12.13 -13.39 2.99
C LEU A 329 11.48 -14.31 1.93
N PRO A 330 10.46 -15.11 2.28
CA PRO A 330 10.00 -15.41 3.64
C PRO A 330 11.08 -16.16 4.44
N THR A 331 10.99 -16.03 5.76
CA THR A 331 11.74 -16.85 6.73
C THR A 331 10.80 -17.83 7.43
N MET A 332 11.30 -18.56 8.43
CA MET A 332 10.43 -19.39 9.26
C MET A 332 9.48 -18.54 10.13
N ASP A 333 9.84 -17.29 10.40
CA ASP A 333 9.07 -16.37 11.25
C ASP A 333 8.29 -15.31 10.45
N HIS A 334 8.77 -14.98 9.23
CA HIS A 334 8.12 -14.04 8.33
C HIS A 334 7.53 -14.76 7.11
N PRO A 335 6.21 -14.79 6.95
CA PRO A 335 5.52 -15.70 6.02
C PRO A 335 5.31 -15.16 4.59
N SER A 336 5.83 -13.97 4.27
CA SER A 336 5.82 -13.39 2.92
C SER A 336 7.22 -12.91 2.56
N ASP A 337 7.52 -12.73 1.26
CA ASP A 337 8.71 -12.02 0.80
C ASP A 337 8.63 -10.49 0.94
N HIS A 338 7.44 -9.99 1.31
CA HIS A 338 7.18 -8.62 1.71
C HIS A 338 7.01 -8.47 3.24
N LEU A 339 7.19 -7.25 3.74
CA LEU A 339 6.84 -6.83 5.09
C LEU A 339 5.52 -6.05 5.06
N SER A 340 4.66 -6.23 6.07
CA SER A 340 3.42 -5.46 6.16
C SER A 340 3.69 -4.02 6.56
N LEU A 341 3.04 -3.08 5.87
CA LEU A 341 2.98 -1.67 6.25
C LEU A 341 1.81 -1.46 7.21
N VAL A 342 2.02 -0.65 8.24
CA VAL A 342 1.02 -0.35 9.27
C VAL A 342 1.05 1.14 9.59
N ALA A 343 -0.10 1.80 9.51
CA ALA A 343 -0.22 3.23 9.76
C ALA A 343 -1.54 3.58 10.46
N ASP A 344 -1.49 4.54 11.37
CA ASP A 344 -2.63 5.03 12.14
C ASP A 344 -3.14 6.35 11.54
N PHE A 345 -4.44 6.44 11.28
CA PHE A 345 -5.06 7.60 10.65
C PHE A 345 -6.25 8.14 11.43
N SER A 346 -6.56 9.41 11.19
CA SER A 346 -7.88 9.98 11.48
C SER A 346 -8.37 10.81 10.30
N LEU A 347 -9.69 10.89 10.17
CA LEU A 347 -10.34 11.80 9.23
C LEU A 347 -10.20 13.22 9.76
N ARG A 348 -9.83 14.16 8.88
CA ARG A 348 -9.86 15.59 9.22
C ARG A 348 -11.30 16.09 9.14
N ALA A 349 -11.67 16.99 10.04
CA ALA A 349 -12.93 17.71 9.92
C ALA A 349 -12.96 18.44 8.56
N PRO A 350 -14.11 18.54 7.89
CA PRO A 350 -14.24 19.40 6.72
C PRO A 350 -13.76 20.80 7.08
N SER A 351 -12.79 21.35 6.33
CA SER A 351 -12.42 22.75 6.47
C SER A 351 -13.66 23.61 6.21
N ALA A 352 -14.01 24.47 7.17
CA ALA A 352 -15.08 25.45 6.97
C ALA A 352 -14.76 26.30 5.72
N PRO A 353 -15.77 26.62 4.89
CA PRO A 353 -15.59 27.32 3.61
C PRO A 353 -14.98 28.71 3.75
#